data_AF-A0A1A2DI73-F1
#
_entry.id   AF-A0A1A2DI73-F1
#
_cell.length_a   1.000
_cell.length_b   1.000
_cell.length_c   1.000
_cell.angle_alpha   90.00
_cell.angle_beta   90.00
_cell.angle_gamma   90.00
#
_symmetry.space_group_name_H-M   'P 1'
#
loop_
_entity.id
_entity.type
_entity.pdbx_description
1 polymer ?
#
loop_
_entity_poly.entity_id
_entity_poly.type
_entity_poly.pdbx_seq_one_letter_code
_entity_poly.pdbx_strand_id
1 'polypeptide(L)'
;MCFSMTADLVAGTALLPVAAVSLREVKHPRELPFALLPTIFSLHQFIEAVVWAAKDGDRSVGVAHLAVLAYVLIAFALLPTYVPLAVLLLEPKGARLRVAPFVLLGVVVSSYLAFAVLANPVSVRRLPHALSYHTGVENGAVWAVLYIVAVIGGAVMSGYRSIVAFGLLNLVGLIVVAVLYTRGFASLWCVYAAAASVLVLLHMVRRRRLPDPHRYHGVPTRPLIPH
;
A
#
# COMPACT_ATOMS: atom_id res chain seq x y z
N MET A 1 3.22 0.42 -10.59
CA MET A 1 3.61 0.92 -11.91
C MET A 1 5.07 1.28 -11.91
N CYS A 2 5.94 0.31 -12.15
CA CYS A 2 7.28 0.61 -12.65
C CYS A 2 7.24 0.84 -14.18
N PHE A 3 8.39 1.27 -14.71
CA PHE A 3 8.51 1.65 -16.11
C PHE A 3 8.68 0.47 -17.08
N SER A 4 8.94 -0.74 -16.57
CA SER A 4 9.18 -1.95 -17.37
C SER A 4 8.98 -3.22 -16.52
N MET A 5 8.77 -4.34 -17.21
CA MET A 5 8.75 -5.67 -16.60
C MET A 5 9.99 -5.96 -15.75
N THR A 6 11.18 -5.61 -16.26
CA THR A 6 12.45 -5.78 -15.54
C THR A 6 12.48 -4.97 -14.25
N ALA A 7 11.95 -3.74 -14.28
CA ALA A 7 11.88 -2.91 -13.08
C ALA A 7 10.92 -3.47 -12.04
N ASP A 8 9.76 -3.98 -12.47
CA ASP A 8 8.80 -4.66 -11.59
C ASP A 8 9.44 -5.91 -10.93
N LEU A 9 10.14 -6.74 -11.71
CA LEU A 9 10.84 -7.92 -11.20
C LEU A 9 11.95 -7.57 -10.20
N VAL A 10 12.76 -6.56 -10.51
CA VAL A 10 13.83 -6.08 -9.62
C VAL A 10 13.24 -5.52 -8.34
N ALA A 11 12.24 -4.64 -8.42
CA ALA A 11 11.59 -4.05 -7.26
C ALA A 11 10.90 -5.11 -6.39
N GLY A 12 10.14 -6.01 -7.00
CA GLY A 12 9.48 -7.13 -6.32
C GLY A 12 10.47 -8.02 -5.58
N THR A 13 11.58 -8.39 -6.23
CA THR A 13 12.63 -9.24 -5.65
C THR A 13 13.40 -8.53 -4.53
N ALA A 14 13.76 -7.26 -4.73
CA ALA A 14 14.46 -6.45 -3.73
C ALA A 14 13.63 -6.24 -2.45
N LEU A 15 12.30 -6.31 -2.54
CA LEU A 15 11.39 -6.21 -1.39
C LEU A 15 11.25 -7.52 -0.61
N LEU A 16 11.60 -8.68 -1.16
CA LEU A 16 11.43 -9.98 -0.47
C LEU A 16 12.18 -10.06 0.87
N PRO A 17 13.45 -9.60 1.00
CA PRO A 17 14.13 -9.58 2.30
C PRO A 17 13.42 -8.67 3.31
N VAL A 18 12.97 -7.49 2.86
CA VAL A 18 12.25 -6.52 3.71
C VAL A 18 10.94 -7.11 4.22
N ALA A 19 10.20 -7.79 3.34
CA ALA A 19 8.98 -8.52 3.68
C ALA A 19 9.23 -9.66 4.67
N ALA A 20 10.22 -10.51 4.39
CA ALA A 20 10.56 -11.65 5.23
C ALA A 20 10.99 -11.21 6.64
N VAL A 21 11.85 -10.19 6.75
CA VAL A 21 12.25 -9.66 8.06
C VAL A 21 11.08 -8.99 8.77
N SER A 22 10.29 -8.15 8.09
CA SER A 22 9.11 -7.51 8.70
C SER A 22 8.15 -8.52 9.32
N LEU A 23 7.92 -9.65 8.66
CA LEU A 23 7.11 -10.75 9.17
C LEU A 23 7.75 -11.49 10.34
N ARG A 24 9.07 -11.70 10.33
CA ARG A 24 9.80 -12.33 11.45
C ARG A 24 9.73 -11.50 12.74
N GLU A 25 9.54 -10.19 12.62
CA GLU A 25 9.45 -9.28 13.77
C GLU A 25 8.06 -9.29 14.45
N VAL A 26 7.05 -9.89 13.81
CA VAL A 26 5.69 -10.03 14.35
C VAL A 26 5.70 -10.91 15.61
N LYS A 27 5.11 -10.43 16.70
CA LYS A 27 4.82 -11.24 17.90
C LYS A 27 3.34 -11.35 18.22
N HIS A 28 2.53 -10.43 17.71
CA HIS A 28 1.08 -10.46 17.93
C HIS A 28 0.31 -10.39 16.61
N PRO A 29 -0.84 -11.07 16.51
CA PRO A 29 -1.64 -11.12 15.28
C PRO A 29 -2.08 -9.74 14.80
N ARG A 30 -2.23 -8.77 15.71
CA ARG A 30 -2.57 -7.37 15.36
C ARG A 30 -1.48 -6.61 14.62
N GLU A 31 -0.24 -7.09 14.64
CA GLU A 31 0.88 -6.48 13.91
C GLU A 31 1.00 -7.03 12.49
N LEU A 32 0.45 -8.22 12.25
CA LEU A 32 0.58 -8.95 11.00
C LEU A 32 0.11 -8.14 9.78
N PRO A 33 -1.04 -7.44 9.80
CA PRO A 33 -1.48 -6.68 8.63
C PRO A 33 -0.52 -5.57 8.24
N PHE A 34 0.09 -4.89 9.21
CA PHE A 34 1.06 -3.84 8.91
C PHE A 34 2.39 -4.44 8.39
N ALA A 35 2.84 -5.55 8.99
CA ALA A 35 4.04 -6.26 8.57
C ALA A 35 3.93 -6.90 7.17
N LEU A 36 2.71 -7.16 6.70
CA LEU A 36 2.43 -7.72 5.38
C LEU A 36 2.45 -6.68 4.24
N LEU A 37 2.48 -5.37 4.54
CA LEU A 37 2.51 -4.33 3.51
C LEU A 37 3.63 -4.52 2.48
N PRO A 38 4.90 -4.80 2.87
CA PRO A 38 5.98 -5.06 1.90
C PRO A 38 5.74 -6.32 1.06
N THR A 39 5.11 -7.35 1.64
CA THR A 39 4.72 -8.58 0.91
C THR A 39 3.67 -8.27 -0.15
N ILE A 40 2.64 -7.49 0.21
CA ILE A 40 1.59 -7.06 -0.72
C ILE A 40 2.21 -6.24 -1.85
N PHE A 41 3.10 -5.30 -1.55
CA PHE A 41 3.79 -4.52 -2.58
C PHE A 41 4.65 -5.39 -3.50
N SER A 42 5.43 -6.32 -2.95
CA SER A 42 6.26 -7.26 -3.73
C SER A 42 5.40 -8.11 -4.67
N LEU A 43 4.31 -8.70 -4.16
CA LEU A 43 3.36 -9.46 -4.95
C LEU A 43 2.73 -8.60 -6.05
N HIS A 44 2.36 -7.35 -5.72
CA HIS A 44 1.77 -6.41 -6.68
C HIS A 44 2.72 -6.14 -7.85
N GLN A 45 4.04 -6.00 -7.60
CA GLN A 45 5.04 -5.85 -8.66
C GLN A 45 5.16 -7.11 -9.52
N PHE A 46 5.20 -8.30 -8.93
CA PHE A 46 5.27 -9.54 -9.71
C PHE A 46 4.04 -9.75 -10.59
N ILE A 47 2.86 -9.36 -10.11
CA ILE A 47 1.64 -9.40 -10.93
C ILE A 47 1.75 -8.40 -12.09
N GLU A 48 2.26 -7.20 -11.87
CA GLU A 48 2.48 -6.22 -12.95
C GLU A 48 3.45 -6.73 -14.01
N ALA A 49 4.53 -7.41 -13.60
CA ALA A 49 5.45 -8.07 -14.54
C ALA A 49 4.76 -9.14 -15.41
N VAL A 50 3.76 -9.86 -14.87
CA VAL A 50 2.93 -10.78 -15.66
C VAL A 50 2.04 -10.03 -16.64
N VAL A 51 1.50 -8.86 -16.26
CA VAL A 51 0.71 -8.01 -17.16
C VAL A 51 1.57 -7.50 -18.32
N TRP A 52 2.82 -7.13 -18.07
CA TRP A 52 3.77 -6.77 -19.14
C TRP A 52 3.98 -7.92 -20.12
N ALA A 53 4.37 -9.10 -19.62
CA ALA A 53 4.58 -10.29 -20.45
C ALA A 53 3.33 -10.67 -21.27
N ALA A 54 2.15 -10.55 -20.67
CA ALA A 54 0.90 -10.78 -21.38
C ALA A 54 0.66 -9.78 -22.52
N LYS A 55 1.10 -8.52 -22.38
CA LYS A 55 1.02 -7.53 -23.46
C LYS A 55 2.07 -7.72 -24.55
N ASP A 56 3.18 -8.41 -24.26
CA ASP A 56 4.19 -8.79 -25.25
C ASP A 56 3.79 -10.04 -26.07
N GLY A 57 2.66 -10.68 -25.73
CA GLY A 57 2.17 -11.89 -26.42
C GLY A 57 2.66 -13.20 -25.79
N ASP A 58 3.41 -13.13 -24.70
CA ASP A 58 4.06 -14.30 -24.08
C ASP A 58 3.14 -15.12 -23.16
N ARG A 59 1.86 -14.72 -22.98
CA ARG A 59 0.92 -15.37 -22.07
C ARG A 59 -0.46 -15.55 -22.71
N SER A 60 -1.17 -16.59 -22.27
CA SER A 60 -2.55 -16.83 -22.70
C SER A 60 -3.49 -15.70 -22.25
N VAL A 61 -4.57 -15.49 -23.02
CA VAL A 61 -5.59 -14.47 -22.75
C VAL A 61 -6.18 -14.60 -21.34
N GLY A 62 -6.38 -15.83 -20.84
CA GLY A 62 -6.87 -16.08 -19.49
C GLY A 62 -5.91 -15.63 -18.40
N VAL A 63 -4.62 -15.90 -18.54
CA VAL A 63 -3.58 -15.45 -17.60
C VAL A 63 -3.45 -13.94 -17.61
N ALA A 64 -3.51 -13.32 -18.80
CA ALA A 64 -3.51 -11.87 -18.96
C ALA A 64 -4.66 -11.22 -18.19
N HIS A 65 -5.88 -11.71 -18.40
CA HIS A 65 -7.08 -11.20 -17.74
C HIS A 65 -7.00 -11.32 -16.21
N LEU A 66 -6.58 -12.49 -15.72
CA LEU A 66 -6.45 -12.72 -14.27
C LEU A 66 -5.39 -11.81 -13.64
N ALA A 67 -4.24 -11.62 -14.30
CA ALA A 67 -3.17 -10.74 -13.80
C ALA A 67 -3.63 -9.28 -13.74
N VAL A 68 -4.30 -8.78 -14.78
CA VAL A 68 -4.87 -7.42 -14.80
C VAL A 68 -5.89 -7.25 -13.68
N LEU A 69 -6.82 -8.19 -13.55
CA LEU A 69 -7.85 -8.13 -12.51
C LEU A 69 -7.24 -8.17 -11.11
N ALA A 70 -6.30 -9.08 -10.85
CA ALA A 70 -5.60 -9.18 -9.57
C ALA A 70 -4.83 -7.89 -9.24
N TYR A 71 -4.10 -7.34 -10.21
CA TYR A 71 -3.34 -6.10 -10.03
C TYR A 71 -4.27 -4.93 -9.63
N VAL A 72 -5.37 -4.75 -10.36
CA VAL A 72 -6.31 -3.65 -10.10
C VAL A 72 -7.08 -3.87 -8.80
N LEU A 73 -7.55 -5.09 -8.51
CA LEU A 73 -8.25 -5.37 -7.25
C LEU A 73 -7.37 -5.19 -6.02
N ILE A 74 -6.09 -5.55 -6.07
CA ILE A 74 -5.16 -5.24 -4.98
C ILE A 74 -5.10 -3.72 -4.77
N ALA A 75 -4.92 -2.95 -5.83
CA ALA A 75 -4.78 -1.50 -5.73
C ALA A 75 -6.08 -0.81 -5.26
N PHE A 76 -7.22 -1.22 -5.81
CA PHE A 76 -8.50 -0.49 -5.71
C PHE A 76 -9.42 -1.07 -4.63
N ALA A 77 -9.48 -2.40 -4.49
CA ALA A 77 -10.38 -3.04 -3.54
C ALA A 77 -9.69 -3.33 -2.21
N LEU A 78 -8.43 -3.78 -2.22
CA LEU A 78 -7.75 -4.20 -0.99
C LEU A 78 -7.19 -3.00 -0.21
N LEU A 79 -6.33 -2.19 -0.84
CA LEU A 79 -5.55 -1.17 -0.14
C LEU A 79 -6.35 -0.11 0.64
N PRO A 80 -7.49 0.46 0.14
CA PRO A 80 -8.21 1.51 0.86
C PRO A 80 -8.69 1.09 2.24
N THR A 81 -9.13 -0.17 2.38
CA THR A 81 -9.52 -0.74 3.67
C THR A 81 -8.31 -1.26 4.43
N TYR A 82 -7.40 -1.95 3.74
CA TYR A 82 -6.32 -2.70 4.38
C TYR A 82 -5.33 -1.81 5.13
N VAL A 83 -4.91 -0.70 4.53
CA VAL A 83 -3.91 0.20 5.13
C VAL A 83 -4.42 0.85 6.42
N PRO A 84 -5.57 1.55 6.45
CA PRO A 84 -6.06 2.14 7.70
C PRO A 84 -6.44 1.07 8.73
N LEU A 85 -6.89 -0.12 8.32
CA LEU A 85 -7.13 -1.24 9.24
C LEU A 85 -5.83 -1.72 9.88
N ALA A 86 -4.74 -1.86 9.11
CA ALA A 86 -3.43 -2.22 9.64
C ALA A 86 -2.94 -1.20 10.67
N VAL A 87 -3.14 0.09 10.42
CA VAL A 87 -2.83 1.16 11.39
C VAL A 87 -3.73 1.08 12.64
N LEU A 88 -5.04 0.91 12.47
CA LEU A 88 -6.00 0.77 13.57
C LEU A 88 -5.64 -0.38 14.53
N LEU A 89 -5.21 -1.52 13.98
CA LEU A 89 -4.86 -2.70 14.78
C LEU A 89 -3.57 -2.51 15.59
N LEU A 90 -2.65 -1.69 15.10
CA LEU A 90 -1.46 -1.26 15.84
C LEU A 90 -1.79 -0.25 16.95
N GLU A 91 -2.81 0.58 16.74
CA GLU A 91 -3.22 1.58 17.72
C GLU A 91 -3.68 0.96 19.06
N PRO A 92 -3.36 1.64 20.17
CA PRO A 92 -3.90 1.33 21.50
C PRO A 92 -5.43 1.37 21.52
N LYS A 93 -6.09 0.55 22.33
CA LYS A 93 -7.57 0.47 22.37
C LYS A 93 -8.24 1.85 22.52
N GLY A 94 -7.73 2.70 23.42
CA GLY A 94 -8.28 4.05 23.66
C GLY A 94 -8.00 5.07 22.54
N ALA A 95 -7.08 4.77 21.62
CA ALA A 95 -6.68 5.66 20.53
C ALA A 95 -7.29 5.27 19.18
N ARG A 96 -7.88 4.08 19.06
CA ARG A 96 -8.46 3.53 17.83
C ARG A 96 -9.54 4.42 17.21
N LEU A 97 -10.31 5.13 18.04
CA LEU A 97 -11.36 6.02 17.57
C LEU A 97 -10.83 7.16 16.67
N ARG A 98 -9.53 7.51 16.78
CA ARG A 98 -8.88 8.48 15.89
C ARG A 98 -8.69 7.97 14.46
N VAL A 99 -8.58 6.65 14.29
CA VAL A 99 -8.29 6.00 13.00
C VAL A 99 -9.53 5.31 12.42
N ALA A 100 -10.49 4.91 13.26
CA ALA A 100 -11.69 4.17 12.85
C ALA A 100 -12.51 4.82 11.72
N PRO A 101 -12.72 6.16 11.67
CA PRO A 101 -13.43 6.79 10.56
C PRO A 101 -12.77 6.54 9.20
N PHE A 102 -11.43 6.47 9.15
CA PHE A 102 -10.69 6.19 7.91
C PHE A 102 -10.82 4.75 7.46
N VAL A 103 -11.00 3.81 8.40
CA VAL A 103 -11.32 2.42 8.06
C VAL A 103 -12.72 2.33 7.45
N LEU A 104 -13.70 3.01 8.04
CA LEU A 104 -15.06 3.04 7.48
C LEU A 104 -15.08 3.65 6.08
N LEU A 105 -14.39 4.78 5.90
CA LEU A 105 -14.23 5.40 4.59
C LEU A 105 -13.52 4.45 3.61
N GLY A 106 -12.45 3.79 4.06
CA GLY A 106 -11.74 2.77 3.31
C GLY A 106 -12.64 1.64 2.83
N VAL A 107 -13.53 1.13 3.68
CA VAL A 107 -14.52 0.10 3.31
C VAL A 107 -15.45 0.61 2.21
N VAL A 108 -16.00 1.81 2.36
CA VAL A 108 -16.89 2.41 1.34
C VAL A 108 -16.18 2.54 -0.01
N VAL A 109 -14.95 3.09 0.00
CA VAL A 109 -14.14 3.27 -1.20
C VAL A 109 -13.78 1.91 -1.82
N SER A 110 -13.30 0.96 -1.01
CA SER A 110 -12.98 -0.40 -1.45
C SER A 110 -14.17 -1.09 -2.10
N SER A 111 -15.35 -1.05 -1.48
CA SER A 111 -16.57 -1.68 -2.00
C SER A 111 -17.00 -1.09 -3.34
N TYR A 112 -17.01 0.24 -3.46
CA TYR A 112 -17.37 0.90 -4.71
C TYR A 112 -16.36 0.60 -5.82
N LEU A 113 -15.06 0.73 -5.55
CA LEU A 113 -14.04 0.49 -6.57
C LEU A 113 -13.97 -0.98 -6.96
N ALA A 114 -14.17 -1.92 -6.03
CA ALA A 114 -14.32 -3.34 -6.34
C ALA A 114 -15.50 -3.59 -7.27
N PHE A 115 -16.67 -3.01 -6.95
CA PHE A 115 -17.84 -3.10 -7.81
C PHE A 115 -17.55 -2.53 -9.21
N ALA A 116 -16.97 -1.34 -9.31
CA ALA A 116 -16.65 -0.71 -10.59
C ALA A 116 -15.69 -1.56 -11.45
N VAL A 117 -14.73 -2.24 -10.82
CA VAL A 117 -13.77 -3.13 -11.50
C VAL A 117 -14.40 -4.46 -11.93
N LEU A 118 -15.33 -5.01 -11.15
CA LEU A 118 -16.00 -6.27 -11.45
C LEU A 118 -17.17 -6.11 -12.42
N ALA A 119 -17.84 -4.96 -12.40
CA ALA A 119 -19.00 -4.66 -13.24
C ALA A 119 -18.62 -4.14 -14.63
N ASN A 120 -17.38 -3.67 -14.83
CA ASN A 120 -16.93 -3.08 -16.09
C ASN A 120 -15.66 -3.77 -16.60
N PRO A 121 -15.48 -3.90 -17.91
CA PRO A 121 -14.24 -4.42 -18.47
C PRO A 121 -13.07 -3.49 -18.13
N VAL A 122 -12.00 -4.06 -17.58
CA VAL A 122 -10.74 -3.35 -17.34
C VAL A 122 -9.89 -3.39 -18.60
N SER A 123 -9.60 -2.23 -19.18
CA SER A 123 -8.70 -2.14 -20.34
C SER A 123 -7.31 -1.66 -19.91
N VAL A 124 -6.28 -2.26 -20.51
CA VAL A 124 -4.88 -1.91 -20.26
C VAL A 124 -4.26 -1.37 -21.54
N ARG A 125 -3.78 -0.13 -21.48
CA ARG A 125 -3.08 0.55 -22.57
C ARG A 125 -1.60 0.69 -22.21
N ARG A 126 -0.73 0.34 -23.14
CA ARG A 126 0.72 0.54 -22.99
C ARG A 126 1.06 1.98 -23.35
N LEU A 127 1.71 2.67 -22.41
CA LEU A 127 2.36 3.95 -22.60
C LEU A 127 3.88 3.71 -22.72
N PRO A 128 4.68 4.67 -23.22
CA PRO A 128 6.12 4.46 -23.44
C PRO A 128 6.88 3.94 -22.22
N HIS A 129 6.48 4.35 -21.01
CA HIS A 129 7.14 3.99 -19.76
C HIS A 129 6.15 3.63 -18.64
N ALA A 130 4.95 3.15 -18.98
CA ALA A 130 3.93 2.75 -18.01
C ALA A 130 2.84 1.88 -18.63
N LEU A 131 2.10 1.16 -17.81
CA LEU A 131 0.81 0.57 -18.17
C LEU A 131 -0.30 1.45 -17.59
N SER A 132 -1.19 1.98 -18.41
CA SER A 132 -2.39 2.66 -17.91
C SER A 132 -3.56 1.69 -17.85
N TYR A 133 -4.25 1.70 -16.71
CA TYR A 133 -5.39 0.83 -16.44
C TYR A 133 -6.63 1.72 -16.42
N HIS A 134 -7.52 1.50 -17.38
CA HIS A 134 -8.79 2.20 -17.46
C HIS A 134 -9.86 1.32 -16.85
N THR A 135 -10.37 1.77 -15.72
CA THR A 135 -11.50 1.19 -15.00
C THR A 135 -12.73 2.02 -15.30
N GLY A 136 -13.92 1.40 -15.44
CA GLY A 136 -15.19 2.09 -15.65
C GLY A 136 -15.70 2.89 -14.43
N VAL A 137 -14.79 3.56 -13.72
CA VAL A 137 -15.09 4.33 -12.52
C VAL A 137 -15.60 5.71 -12.93
N GLU A 138 -16.83 5.99 -12.54
CA GLU A 138 -17.43 7.31 -12.69
C GLU A 138 -16.92 8.26 -11.59
N ASN A 139 -16.79 9.55 -11.89
CA ASN A 139 -16.31 10.56 -10.93
C ASN A 139 -14.94 10.20 -10.31
N GLY A 140 -14.01 9.68 -11.10
CA GLY A 140 -12.73 9.15 -10.63
C GLY A 140 -11.91 10.11 -9.75
N ALA A 141 -12.01 11.42 -9.96
CA ALA A 141 -11.35 12.42 -9.10
C ALA A 141 -11.86 12.40 -7.65
N VAL A 142 -13.18 12.28 -7.46
CA VAL A 142 -13.79 12.23 -6.12
C VAL A 142 -13.33 10.97 -5.39
N TRP A 143 -13.42 9.82 -6.05
CA TRP A 143 -12.99 8.54 -5.47
C TRP A 143 -11.49 8.49 -5.20
N ALA A 144 -10.66 9.11 -6.05
CA ALA A 144 -9.23 9.25 -5.78
C ALA A 144 -8.98 10.07 -4.50
N VAL A 145 -9.66 11.21 -4.31
CA VAL A 145 -9.52 12.01 -3.08
C VAL A 145 -9.96 11.21 -1.86
N LEU A 146 -11.11 10.53 -1.92
CA LEU A 146 -11.61 9.70 -0.81
C LEU A 146 -10.65 8.55 -0.48
N TYR A 147 -10.07 7.90 -1.50
CA TYR A 147 -9.02 6.90 -1.35
C TYR A 147 -7.83 7.48 -0.57
N ILE A 148 -7.31 8.62 -1.03
CA ILE A 148 -6.15 9.27 -0.44
C ILE A 148 -6.42 9.59 1.03
N VAL A 149 -7.59 10.16 1.33
CA VAL A 149 -8.01 10.47 2.70
C VAL A 149 -8.08 9.21 3.55
N ALA A 150 -8.66 8.11 3.04
CA ALA A 150 -8.75 6.85 3.77
C ALA A 150 -7.36 6.26 4.10
N VAL A 151 -6.48 6.18 3.10
CA VAL A 151 -5.18 5.52 3.24
C VAL A 151 -4.18 6.38 4.03
N ILE A 152 -4.10 7.67 3.72
CA ILE A 152 -3.11 8.57 4.33
C ILE A 152 -3.61 9.13 5.66
N GLY A 153 -4.89 9.50 5.73
CA GLY A 153 -5.46 10.15 6.91
C GLY A 153 -5.32 9.29 8.17
N GLY A 154 -5.60 7.98 8.07
CA GLY A 154 -5.43 7.06 9.19
C GLY A 154 -3.98 6.98 9.69
N ALA A 155 -3.00 7.00 8.78
CA ALA A 155 -1.58 6.95 9.12
C ALA A 155 -1.08 8.27 9.76
N VAL A 156 -1.52 9.42 9.25
CA VAL A 156 -1.16 10.74 9.78
C VAL A 156 -1.79 10.99 11.16
N MET A 157 -2.97 10.43 11.42
CA MET A 157 -3.66 10.52 12.72
C MET A 157 -3.16 9.51 13.76
N SER A 158 -2.20 8.65 13.40
CA SER A 158 -1.62 7.64 14.31
C SER A 158 -0.86 8.28 15.47
N GLY A 159 -0.88 7.64 16.63
CA GLY A 159 -0.05 8.03 17.78
C GLY A 159 1.44 7.71 17.60
N TYR A 160 1.82 6.90 16.61
CA TYR A 160 3.20 6.47 16.41
C TYR A 160 3.89 7.33 15.35
N ARG A 161 4.95 8.06 15.74
CA ARG A 161 5.72 8.94 14.84
C ARG A 161 6.21 8.25 13.56
N SER A 162 6.56 6.96 13.63
CA SER A 162 6.98 6.19 12.44
C SER A 162 5.84 5.91 11.46
N ILE A 163 4.61 5.73 11.95
CA ILE A 163 3.43 5.53 11.11
C ILE A 163 3.00 6.87 10.50
N VAL A 164 3.10 7.96 11.26
CA VAL A 164 2.92 9.33 10.73
C VAL A 164 3.95 9.61 9.64
N ALA A 165 5.23 9.28 9.85
CA ALA A 165 6.27 9.42 8.84
C ALA A 165 5.96 8.57 7.57
N PHE A 166 5.44 7.36 7.74
CA PHE A 166 4.95 6.54 6.62
C PHE A 166 3.80 7.24 5.87
N GLY A 167 2.81 7.79 6.58
CA GLY A 167 1.71 8.55 5.96
C GLY A 167 2.19 9.79 5.20
N LEU A 168 3.07 10.59 5.81
CA LEU A 168 3.65 11.78 5.19
C LEU A 168 4.53 11.43 4.00
N LEU A 169 5.31 10.36 4.08
CA LEU A 169 6.06 9.85 2.93
C LEU A 169 5.08 9.55 1.79
N ASN A 170 3.94 8.89 2.05
CA ASN A 170 2.93 8.58 1.02
C ASN A 170 2.29 9.83 0.43
N LEU A 171 2.06 10.85 1.26
CA LEU A 171 1.52 12.13 0.78
C LEU A 171 2.52 12.85 -0.13
N VAL A 172 3.79 12.92 0.27
CA VAL A 172 4.85 13.53 -0.54
C VAL A 172 5.04 12.76 -1.84
N GLY A 173 5.10 11.42 -1.78
CA GLY A 173 5.21 10.56 -2.95
C GLY A 173 4.06 10.79 -3.93
N LEU A 174 2.82 10.86 -3.42
CA LEU A 174 1.65 11.16 -4.22
C LEU A 174 1.72 12.55 -4.88
N ILE A 175 2.11 13.60 -4.14
CA ILE A 175 2.23 14.96 -4.68
C ILE A 175 3.32 15.01 -5.76
N VAL A 176 4.48 14.43 -5.48
CA VAL A 176 5.60 14.34 -6.43
C VAL A 176 5.15 13.63 -7.69
N VAL A 177 4.46 12.48 -7.55
CA VAL A 177 3.92 11.74 -8.69
C VAL A 177 2.88 12.58 -9.42
N ALA A 178 1.92 13.23 -8.74
CA ALA A 178 0.89 14.05 -9.39
C ALA A 178 1.49 15.20 -10.21
N VAL A 179 2.53 15.86 -9.70
CA VAL A 179 3.23 16.95 -10.39
C VAL A 179 4.08 16.42 -11.57
N LEU A 180 4.83 15.34 -11.34
CA LEU A 180 5.77 14.77 -12.32
C LEU A 180 5.12 13.79 -13.31
N TYR A 181 3.86 13.38 -13.10
CA TYR A 181 3.14 12.50 -14.03
C TYR A 181 3.01 13.13 -15.42
N THR A 182 2.98 14.47 -15.47
CA THR A 182 3.04 15.25 -16.72
C THR A 182 4.33 15.02 -17.52
N ARG A 183 5.35 14.40 -16.93
CA ARG A 183 6.68 14.16 -17.54
C ARG A 183 7.09 12.68 -17.61
N GLY A 184 6.20 11.72 -17.31
CA GLY A 184 6.44 10.29 -17.59
C GLY A 184 7.33 9.51 -16.60
N PHE A 185 7.50 9.97 -15.35
CA PHE A 185 8.40 9.35 -14.37
C PHE A 185 7.76 8.25 -13.51
N ALA A 186 7.31 7.15 -14.12
CA ALA A 186 6.77 5.99 -13.39
C ALA A 186 7.79 5.31 -12.44
N SER A 187 9.10 5.43 -12.71
CA SER A 187 10.17 4.85 -11.89
C SER A 187 10.21 5.35 -10.44
N LEU A 188 9.72 6.56 -10.18
CA LEU A 188 9.68 7.15 -8.84
C LEU A 188 8.79 6.35 -7.89
N TRP A 189 7.72 5.74 -8.40
CA TRP A 189 6.79 4.96 -7.58
C TRP A 189 7.47 3.73 -6.95
N CYS A 190 8.38 3.08 -7.68
CA CYS A 190 9.02 1.85 -7.21
C CYS A 190 10.11 2.15 -6.17
N VAL A 191 10.88 3.23 -6.37
CA VAL A 191 11.81 3.76 -5.36
C VAL A 191 11.04 4.19 -4.10
N TYR A 192 9.90 4.84 -4.31
CA TYR A 192 9.00 5.28 -3.26
C TYR A 192 8.44 4.10 -2.44
N ALA A 193 7.95 3.06 -3.11
CA ALA A 193 7.45 1.83 -2.48
C ALA A 193 8.56 1.11 -1.69
N ALA A 194 9.79 1.12 -2.18
CA ALA A 194 10.95 0.61 -1.45
C ALA A 194 11.20 1.40 -0.16
N ALA A 195 11.20 2.74 -0.23
CA ALA A 195 11.38 3.59 0.94
C ALA A 195 10.25 3.40 1.98
N ALA A 196 9.00 3.33 1.54
CA ALA A 196 7.85 3.05 2.39
C ALA A 196 7.96 1.67 3.06
N SER A 197 8.40 0.64 2.33
CA SER A 197 8.61 -0.70 2.87
C SER A 197 9.72 -0.76 3.91
N VAL A 198 10.80 0.02 3.72
CA VAL A 198 11.87 0.16 4.72
C VAL A 198 11.34 0.83 5.99
N LEU A 199 10.48 1.84 5.91
CA LEU A 199 9.85 2.44 7.09
C LEU A 199 8.98 1.43 7.85
N VAL A 200 8.26 0.56 7.15
CA VAL A 200 7.51 -0.54 7.78
C VAL A 200 8.46 -1.46 8.54
N LEU A 201 9.55 -1.90 7.91
CA LEU A 201 10.56 -2.73 8.57
C LEU A 201 11.15 -2.04 9.80
N LEU A 202 11.57 -0.78 9.69
CA LEU A 202 12.13 -0.01 10.81
C LEU A 202 11.12 0.12 11.95
N HIS A 203 9.83 0.30 11.65
CA HIS A 203 8.78 0.29 12.66
C HIS A 203 8.72 -1.06 13.37
N MET A 204 8.67 -2.17 12.63
CA MET A 204 8.58 -3.52 13.19
C MET A 204 9.79 -3.87 14.07
N VAL A 205 11.01 -3.57 13.61
CA VAL A 205 12.25 -3.80 14.37
C VAL A 205 12.29 -2.98 15.67
N ARG A 206 11.86 -1.71 15.61
CA ARG A 206 11.76 -0.87 16.83
C ARG A 206 10.69 -1.40 17.78
N ARG A 207 9.55 -1.84 17.25
CA ARG A 207 8.43 -2.37 18.03
C ARG A 207 8.77 -3.70 18.71
N ARG A 208 9.61 -4.55 18.09
CA ARG A 208 10.09 -5.80 18.70
C ARG A 208 10.90 -5.58 19.99
N ARG A 209 11.52 -4.41 20.15
CA ARG A 209 12.30 -4.06 21.36
C ARG A 209 11.43 -3.59 22.53
N LEU A 210 10.12 -3.40 22.33
CA LEU A 210 9.20 -2.98 23.39
C LEU A 210 8.75 -4.17 24.27
N PRO A 211 8.59 -3.98 25.60
CA PRO A 211 8.04 -5.02 26.47
C PRO A 211 6.61 -5.42 26.07
N ASP A 212 6.24 -6.69 26.26
CA ASP A 212 4.93 -7.24 25.88
C ASP A 212 3.72 -6.45 26.40
N PRO A 213 3.68 -5.91 27.64
CA PRO A 213 2.56 -5.07 28.09
C PRO A 213 2.36 -3.81 27.23
N HIS A 214 3.46 -3.20 26.78
CA HIS A 214 3.40 -2.03 25.89
C HIS A 214 2.90 -2.42 24.50
N ARG A 215 3.25 -3.62 24.03
CA ARG A 215 2.75 -4.17 22.77
C ARG A 215 1.30 -4.60 22.84
N TYR A 216 0.82 -5.11 23.97
CA TYR A 216 -0.56 -5.59 24.16
C TYR A 216 -1.55 -4.45 24.39
N HIS A 217 -1.16 -3.44 25.18
CA HIS A 217 -2.03 -2.33 25.54
C HIS A 217 -1.85 -1.10 24.65
N GLY A 218 -0.73 -1.00 23.93
CA GLY A 218 -0.40 0.20 23.16
C GLY A 218 -0.20 1.39 24.11
N VAL A 219 0.60 1.26 25.16
CA VAL A 219 0.82 2.43 26.02
C VAL A 219 1.57 3.49 25.20
N PRO A 220 1.08 4.75 25.13
CA PRO A 220 1.81 5.81 24.44
C PRO A 220 3.21 5.88 25.04
N THR A 221 4.23 5.80 24.20
CA THR A 221 5.61 6.02 24.64
C THR A 221 5.70 7.46 25.12
N ARG A 222 5.62 7.68 26.45
CA ARG A 222 6.17 8.90 27.02
C ARG A 222 7.65 8.92 26.64
N PRO A 223 8.19 10.07 26.19
CA PRO A 223 9.63 10.16 25.99
C PRO A 223 10.29 9.80 27.32
N LEU A 224 11.21 8.83 27.28
CA LEU A 224 12.14 8.60 28.37
C LEU A 224 12.87 9.93 28.58
N ILE A 225 12.47 10.66 29.62
CA ILE A 225 13.25 11.79 30.11
C ILE A 225 14.55 11.16 30.61
N PRO A 226 15.71 11.50 30.04
CA PRO A 226 16.97 11.06 30.62
C PRO A 226 17.08 11.69 32.00
N HIS A 227 17.20 10.85 33.03
CA HIS A 227 17.69 11.25 34.36
C HIS A 227 19.21 11.39 34.31
#